data_AF-A0A813GPS7-F1
#
_entry.id   AF-A0A813GPS7-F1
#
_cell.length_a   1.000
_cell.length_b   1.000
_cell.length_c   1.000
_cell.angle_alpha   90.00
_cell.angle_beta   90.00
_cell.angle_gamma   90.00
#
_symmetry.space_group_name_H-M   'P 1'
#
loop_
_entity.id
_entity.type
_entity.pdbx_description
1 polymer ?
#
loop_
_entity_poly.entity_id
_entity_poly.type
_entity_poly.pdbx_seq_one_letter_code
_entity_poly.pdbx_strand_id
1 'polypeptide(L)'
;MAQAQAQNRRISLPAIMILDFDKLFARIKLGSKSDIGWTKLELSQGDDHGCEDFKMTYHHPFPGVTVLRGQFMLETSVPAQVLFPRPEWLCLPSYKQCQEFFEMELDHMVAPGDAIVSVTRADPADHKASEMTQIRALMAVLAGSHEKAADDPQTQSSTFKARLAVRWDLPEIGSTSHIVAPLDPISLQPVSELGMHKAILSVFQQHPTEANKVRVSKAIVVSGTVPPWAGSQFRKLLMIERERLLKIASLPFMHNLRTEGKDFYLVVSLKCCVRGPPLLPCGETEEADTISRVCLQGQAIKYWERLERLHDDNFSLCSYLKKFLSTTGLAVNVFGNFDGRELVSYQAFVQRSQWDAIRPEFEKAWRTHGAAYRRLNGGSAAPKLVEGSVSRWKPCEENAERFNDGCPLSQMRGNCVTIRNTFIEVVDCPESPVGWKRTLSF
;
A
#
# COMPACT_ATOMS: atom_id res chain seq x y z
N MET A 1 -39.79 47.18 -0.90
CA MET A 1 -39.59 46.28 -2.06
C MET A 1 -38.12 46.30 -2.51
N ALA A 2 -37.18 45.89 -1.64
CA ALA A 2 -35.76 45.78 -1.98
C ALA A 2 -35.04 44.74 -1.08
N GLN A 3 -35.67 43.57 -0.88
CA GLN A 3 -35.16 42.56 0.07
C GLN A 3 -35.42 41.10 -0.34
N ALA A 4 -35.68 40.83 -1.62
CA ALA A 4 -36.01 39.48 -2.08
C ALA A 4 -35.30 39.14 -3.41
N GLN A 5 -33.97 39.11 -3.40
CA GLN A 5 -33.17 38.54 -4.49
C GLN A 5 -31.75 38.13 -4.07
N ALA A 6 -31.54 37.77 -2.80
CA ALA A 6 -30.40 36.94 -2.40
C ALA A 6 -30.71 35.48 -2.76
N GLN A 7 -30.79 35.22 -4.06
CA GLN A 7 -31.03 33.91 -4.62
C GLN A 7 -29.82 33.04 -4.25
N ASN A 8 -30.07 32.03 -3.41
CA ASN A 8 -29.18 30.94 -3.03
C ASN A 8 -28.42 30.39 -4.25
N ARG A 9 -27.32 31.04 -4.64
CA ARG A 9 -26.24 30.37 -5.36
C ARG A 9 -25.58 29.48 -4.33
N ARG A 10 -26.19 28.30 -4.10
CA ARG A 10 -25.45 27.16 -3.56
C ARG A 10 -24.34 26.91 -4.57
N ILE A 11 -23.18 27.52 -4.31
CA ILE A 11 -21.95 27.19 -5.02
C ILE A 11 -21.78 25.71 -4.73
N SER A 12 -22.03 24.88 -5.75
CA SER A 12 -21.77 23.45 -5.66
C SER A 12 -20.32 23.31 -5.23
N LEU A 13 -20.10 22.78 -4.02
CA LEU A 13 -18.75 22.46 -3.59
C LEU A 13 -18.14 21.57 -4.69
N PRO A 14 -16.89 21.85 -5.11
CA PRO A 14 -16.24 20.99 -6.08
C PRO A 14 -16.33 19.55 -5.56
N ALA A 15 -16.75 18.63 -6.45
CA ALA A 15 -16.91 17.24 -6.07
C ALA A 15 -15.59 16.72 -5.50
N ILE A 16 -15.64 16.22 -4.25
CA ILE A 16 -14.50 15.61 -3.59
C ILE A 16 -14.05 14.42 -4.44
N MET A 17 -12.83 14.47 -4.97
CA MET A 17 -12.29 13.40 -5.79
C MET A 17 -11.74 12.29 -4.88
N ILE A 18 -12.50 11.19 -4.79
CA ILE A 18 -12.06 9.97 -4.11
C ILE A 18 -10.91 9.34 -4.90
N LEU A 19 -9.83 9.01 -4.21
CA LEU A 19 -8.64 8.40 -4.77
C LEU A 19 -8.64 6.88 -4.59
N ASP A 20 -8.38 6.20 -5.69
CA ASP A 20 -8.03 4.78 -5.69
C ASP A 20 -6.51 4.66 -5.53
N PHE A 21 -6.06 4.26 -4.34
CA PHE A 21 -4.65 4.20 -3.95
C PHE A 21 -3.84 3.24 -4.83
N ASP A 22 -4.41 2.09 -5.18
CA ASP A 22 -3.70 1.10 -6.00
C ASP A 22 -3.55 1.61 -7.44
N LYS A 23 -4.58 2.28 -7.98
CA LYS A 23 -4.47 2.98 -9.27
C LYS A 23 -3.44 4.11 -9.25
N LEU A 24 -3.25 4.81 -8.12
CA LEU A 24 -2.18 5.80 -8.02
C LEU A 24 -0.80 5.15 -8.14
N PHE A 25 -0.57 4.02 -7.46
CA PHE A 25 0.67 3.26 -7.60
C PHE A 25 0.88 2.71 -9.02
N ALA A 26 -0.18 2.25 -9.69
CA ALA A 26 -0.12 1.83 -11.09
C ALA A 26 0.30 2.98 -12.02
N ARG A 27 -0.22 4.20 -11.77
CA ARG A 27 0.14 5.41 -12.52
C ARG A 27 1.57 5.88 -12.30
N ILE A 28 2.16 5.64 -11.12
CA ILE A 28 3.59 5.90 -10.87
C ILE A 28 4.45 5.19 -11.91
N LYS A 29 4.18 3.90 -12.18
CA LYS A 29 4.96 3.09 -13.13
C LYS A 29 4.97 3.70 -14.53
N LEU A 30 3.91 4.42 -14.91
CA LEU A 30 3.80 5.08 -16.22
C LEU A 30 4.59 6.40 -16.24
N GLY A 31 4.48 7.20 -15.17
CA GLY A 31 5.13 8.51 -15.08
C GLY A 31 6.64 8.47 -14.79
N SER A 32 7.18 7.34 -14.33
CA SER A 32 8.61 7.23 -13.99
C SER A 32 9.51 6.95 -15.19
N LYS A 33 8.99 6.33 -16.26
CA LYS A 33 9.80 5.84 -17.39
C LYS A 33 9.87 6.77 -18.59
N SER A 34 8.90 7.66 -18.75
CA SER A 34 8.87 8.58 -19.88
C SER A 34 8.28 9.92 -19.49
N ASP A 35 8.84 10.99 -20.03
CA ASP A 35 8.24 12.32 -19.99
C ASP A 35 7.14 12.51 -21.04
N ILE A 36 6.69 11.42 -21.69
CA ILE A 36 5.63 11.49 -22.70
C ILE A 36 4.36 12.01 -22.03
N GLY A 37 3.79 13.06 -22.62
CA GLY A 37 2.62 13.78 -22.10
C GLY A 37 2.95 14.86 -21.05
N TRP A 38 4.16 14.88 -20.48
CA TRP A 38 4.55 15.90 -19.52
C TRP A 38 5.05 17.15 -20.22
N THR A 39 4.49 18.30 -19.87
CA THR A 39 4.96 19.60 -20.36
C THR A 39 5.93 20.19 -19.34
N LYS A 40 7.09 20.66 -19.82
CA LYS A 40 8.06 21.37 -18.97
C LYS A 40 7.44 22.68 -18.49
N LEU A 41 7.54 22.95 -17.19
CA LEU A 41 7.16 24.23 -16.64
C LEU A 41 8.38 25.15 -16.69
N GLU A 42 8.34 26.17 -17.53
CA GLU A 42 9.39 27.18 -17.59
C GLU A 42 9.29 28.08 -16.36
N LEU A 43 10.37 28.11 -15.57
CA LEU A 43 10.51 29.05 -14.46
C LEU A 43 11.11 30.35 -15.02
N SER A 44 10.65 31.49 -14.51
CA SER A 44 11.18 32.81 -14.89
C SER A 44 12.70 32.85 -14.72
N GLN A 45 13.41 33.38 -15.73
CA GLN A 45 14.88 33.38 -15.87
C GLN A 45 15.69 34.02 -14.71
N GLY A 46 15.04 34.54 -13.66
CA GLY A 46 15.71 35.08 -12.46
C GLY A 46 15.82 34.11 -11.29
N ASP A 47 15.08 32.99 -11.30
CA ASP A 47 15.04 32.06 -10.16
C ASP A 47 16.09 30.94 -10.27
N ASP A 48 16.90 30.92 -11.33
CA ASP A 48 17.84 29.84 -11.61
C ASP A 48 19.12 29.95 -10.77
N HIS A 49 18.99 29.84 -9.45
CA HIS A 49 20.10 29.86 -8.49
C HIS A 49 21.01 28.61 -8.55
N GLY A 50 21.33 28.12 -9.74
CA GLY A 50 22.37 27.10 -9.96
C GLY A 50 22.03 25.69 -9.46
N CYS A 51 20.75 25.36 -9.26
CA CYS A 51 20.36 23.97 -8.97
C CYS A 51 20.04 23.26 -10.28
N GLU A 52 21.09 22.90 -11.03
CA GLU A 52 20.98 22.18 -12.33
C GLU A 52 20.19 20.86 -12.21
N ASP A 53 20.06 20.34 -10.99
CA ASP A 53 19.37 19.10 -10.64
C ASP A 53 17.85 19.22 -10.55
N PHE A 54 17.27 20.42 -10.72
CA PHE A 54 15.84 20.64 -10.49
C PHE A 54 15.02 20.66 -11.80
N LYS A 55 13.98 19.84 -11.87
CA LYS A 55 13.08 19.78 -13.03
C LYS A 55 11.62 19.87 -12.61
N MET A 56 10.86 20.74 -13.27
CA MET A 56 9.41 20.85 -13.09
C MET A 56 8.67 20.52 -14.36
N THR A 57 7.59 19.77 -14.22
CA THR A 57 6.71 19.36 -15.30
C THR A 57 5.28 19.30 -14.82
N TYR A 58 4.33 19.43 -15.72
CA TYR A 58 2.91 19.20 -15.43
C TYR A 58 2.27 18.30 -16.48
N HIS A 59 1.16 17.67 -16.12
CA HIS A 59 0.38 16.80 -16.99
C HIS A 59 -1.12 16.98 -16.69
N HIS A 60 -1.95 16.95 -17.72
CA HIS A 60 -3.41 17.04 -17.61
C HIS A 60 -4.04 15.68 -17.89
N PRO A 61 -4.20 14.80 -16.88
CA PRO A 61 -4.73 13.46 -17.11
C PRO A 61 -6.20 13.48 -17.55
N PHE A 62 -6.97 14.49 -17.11
CA PHE A 62 -8.38 14.67 -17.42
C PHE A 62 -8.73 16.17 -17.44
N PRO A 63 -9.83 16.58 -18.09
CA PRO A 63 -10.29 17.97 -18.05
C PRO A 63 -10.47 18.47 -16.62
N GLY A 64 -9.86 19.61 -16.29
CA GLY A 64 -9.96 20.21 -14.95
C GLY A 64 -9.11 19.56 -13.87
N VAL A 65 -8.18 18.64 -14.21
CA VAL A 65 -7.20 18.10 -13.27
C VAL A 65 -5.80 18.33 -13.83
N THR A 66 -4.90 18.85 -13.01
CA THR A 66 -3.48 18.99 -13.31
C THR A 66 -2.65 18.25 -12.29
N VAL A 67 -1.66 17.49 -12.75
CA VAL A 67 -0.64 16.88 -11.89
C VAL A 67 0.64 17.68 -12.06
N LEU A 68 1.12 18.29 -10.97
CA LEU A 68 2.43 18.94 -10.95
C LEU A 68 3.46 17.95 -10.45
N ARG A 69 4.56 17.80 -11.19
CA ARG A 69 5.69 16.95 -10.81
C ARG A 69 6.96 17.77 -10.76
N GLY A 70 7.63 17.75 -9.62
CA GLY A 70 8.98 18.27 -9.48
C GLY A 70 9.95 17.14 -9.18
N GLN A 71 11.16 17.27 -9.70
CA GLN A 71 12.24 16.32 -9.53
C GLN A 71 13.47 17.05 -9.05
N PHE A 72 14.20 16.46 -8.11
CA PHE A 72 15.48 16.96 -7.62
C PHE A 72 16.40 15.81 -7.25
N MET A 73 17.71 16.10 -7.21
CA MET A 73 18.72 15.15 -6.74
C MET A 73 19.01 15.36 -5.25
N LEU A 74 19.09 14.24 -4.54
CA LEU A 74 19.47 14.15 -3.14
C LEU A 74 20.84 13.46 -3.04
N GLU A 75 21.82 14.14 -2.46
CA GLU A 75 23.14 13.55 -2.19
C GLU A 75 23.09 12.79 -0.86
N THR A 76 23.15 11.47 -0.93
CA THR A 76 23.08 10.61 0.25
C THR A 76 23.69 9.23 -0.03
N SER A 77 24.30 8.64 0.99
CA SER A 77 24.73 7.24 0.98
C SER A 77 23.59 6.26 1.30
N VAL A 78 22.42 6.76 1.72
CA VAL A 78 21.24 5.94 2.02
C VAL A 78 20.62 5.46 0.71
N PRO A 79 20.46 4.13 0.51
CA PRO A 79 19.85 3.61 -0.70
C PRO A 79 18.42 4.14 -0.89
N ALA A 80 18.04 4.47 -2.13
CA ALA A 80 16.72 5.01 -2.46
C ALA A 80 15.55 4.19 -1.88
N GLN A 81 15.71 2.85 -1.84
CA GLN A 81 14.72 1.92 -1.33
C GLN A 81 14.37 2.09 0.17
N VAL A 82 15.24 2.68 0.98
CA VAL A 82 15.02 2.88 2.43
C VAL A 82 14.94 4.34 2.83
N LEU A 83 15.01 5.26 1.88
CA LEU A 83 15.04 6.69 2.15
C LEU A 83 13.76 7.20 2.85
N PHE A 84 12.68 6.41 2.82
CA PHE A 84 11.45 6.70 3.52
C PHE A 84 11.02 5.50 4.39
N PRO A 85 10.91 5.67 5.73
CA PRO A 85 10.42 4.61 6.62
C PRO A 85 8.94 4.29 6.37
N ARG A 86 8.52 3.08 6.73
CA ARG A 86 7.12 2.67 6.65
C ARG A 86 6.24 3.43 7.65
N PRO A 87 4.95 3.65 7.38
CA PRO A 87 4.08 4.40 8.28
C PRO A 87 3.97 3.78 9.67
N GLU A 88 3.92 2.45 9.79
CA GLU A 88 3.89 1.77 11.09
C GLU A 88 5.17 2.01 11.92
N TRP A 89 6.30 2.33 11.29
CA TRP A 89 7.53 2.68 12.00
C TRP A 89 7.61 4.14 12.31
N LEU A 90 7.17 4.99 11.38
CA LEU A 90 7.11 6.43 11.61
C LEU A 90 6.37 6.72 12.90
N CYS A 91 5.29 5.98 13.21
CA CYS A 91 4.49 6.16 14.43
C CYS A 91 5.13 5.60 15.71
N LEU A 92 6.29 4.94 15.65
CA LEU A 92 6.98 4.43 16.84
C LEU A 92 7.77 5.55 17.54
N PRO A 93 7.90 5.51 18.89
CA PRO A 93 8.66 6.52 19.63
C PRO A 93 10.11 6.69 19.17
N SER A 94 10.77 5.61 18.74
CA SER A 94 12.15 5.63 18.24
C SER A 94 12.33 6.42 16.95
N TYR A 95 11.25 6.66 16.20
CA TYR A 95 11.25 7.33 14.91
C TYR A 95 10.69 8.76 14.96
N LYS A 96 10.44 9.30 16.16
CA LYS A 96 10.01 10.71 16.35
C LYS A 96 10.97 11.73 15.72
N GLN A 97 12.24 11.38 15.51
CA GLN A 97 13.19 12.27 14.83
C GLN A 97 12.86 12.47 13.34
N CYS A 98 12.15 11.52 12.70
CA CYS A 98 11.64 11.68 11.33
C CYS A 98 10.40 12.59 11.25
N GLN A 99 9.79 12.89 12.40
CA GLN A 99 8.50 13.57 12.56
C GLN A 99 8.66 15.08 12.81
N GLU A 100 9.71 15.71 12.27
CA GLU A 100 10.13 17.09 12.62
C GLU A 100 9.00 18.13 12.61
N PHE A 101 8.00 17.99 11.74
CA PHE A 101 6.91 18.94 11.55
C PHE A 101 5.53 18.45 11.98
N PHE A 102 5.39 17.15 12.20
CA PHE A 102 4.09 16.52 12.46
C PHE A 102 4.26 15.36 13.40
N GLU A 103 3.46 15.31 14.44
CA GLU A 103 3.27 14.11 15.22
C GLU A 103 2.31 13.19 14.47
N MET A 104 2.73 11.93 14.28
CA MET A 104 1.89 10.91 13.67
C MET A 104 1.57 9.82 14.68
N GLU A 105 0.29 9.52 14.80
CA GLU A 105 -0.24 8.40 15.59
C GLU A 105 -0.88 7.37 14.66
N LEU A 106 -0.60 6.09 14.91
CA LEU A 106 -1.14 5.00 14.11
C LEU A 106 -2.57 4.69 14.54
N ASP A 107 -3.55 5.07 13.72
CA ASP A 107 -4.96 4.73 13.97
C ASP A 107 -5.25 3.27 13.59
N HIS A 108 -4.85 2.90 12.37
CA HIS A 108 -5.21 1.61 11.79
C HIS A 108 -4.18 1.17 10.75
N MET A 109 -3.71 -0.07 10.86
CA MET A 109 -2.83 -0.69 9.88
C MET A 109 -3.65 -1.44 8.83
N VAL A 110 -3.65 -0.95 7.59
CA VAL A 110 -4.35 -1.57 6.46
C VAL A 110 -3.58 -2.79 5.96
N ALA A 111 -2.27 -2.61 5.79
CA ALA A 111 -1.31 -3.63 5.39
C ALA A 111 0.11 -3.22 5.83
N PRO A 112 1.10 -4.13 5.80
CA PRO A 112 2.50 -3.76 5.96
C PRO A 112 2.88 -2.69 4.92
N GLY A 113 3.36 -1.55 5.41
CA GLY A 113 3.63 -0.37 4.60
C GLY A 113 2.40 0.44 4.19
N ASP A 114 1.21 0.24 4.75
CA ASP A 114 -0.01 0.99 4.44
C ASP A 114 -0.87 1.19 5.69
N ALA A 115 -1.05 2.43 6.11
CA ALA A 115 -1.75 2.74 7.34
C ALA A 115 -2.58 4.02 7.24
N ILE A 116 -3.61 4.07 8.07
CA ILE A 116 -4.31 5.29 8.42
C ILE A 116 -3.65 5.84 9.68
N VAL A 117 -3.30 7.12 9.64
CA VAL A 117 -2.65 7.82 10.75
C VAL A 117 -3.39 9.11 11.06
N SER A 118 -3.42 9.47 12.34
CA SER A 118 -3.76 10.82 12.79
C SER A 118 -2.51 11.67 12.74
N VAL A 119 -2.58 12.79 12.01
CA VAL A 119 -1.47 13.72 11.83
C VAL A 119 -1.78 14.98 12.62
N THR A 120 -1.06 15.18 13.72
CA THR A 120 -1.14 16.38 14.56
C THR A 120 0.02 17.30 14.24
N ARG A 121 -0.29 18.58 14.04
CA ARG A 121 0.72 19.60 13.75
C ARG A 121 1.51 19.94 15.02
N ALA A 122 2.82 20.13 14.85
CA ALA A 122 3.64 20.73 15.90
C ALA A 122 3.09 22.12 16.29
N ASP A 123 3.27 22.49 17.56
CA ASP A 123 2.79 23.76 18.13
C ASP A 123 3.31 24.95 17.31
N PRO A 124 2.44 25.91 16.90
CA PRO A 124 2.84 27.12 16.20
C PRO A 124 3.91 27.98 16.91
N ALA A 125 4.13 27.79 18.22
CA ALA A 125 5.21 28.45 18.96
C ALA A 125 6.62 27.92 18.60
N ASP A 126 6.73 26.77 17.94
CA ASP A 126 8.01 26.25 17.46
C ASP A 126 8.46 27.02 16.22
N HIS A 127 9.74 27.43 16.14
CA HIS A 127 10.30 28.06 14.94
C HIS A 127 10.07 27.23 13.66
N LYS A 128 9.97 25.90 13.80
CA LYS A 128 9.61 24.97 12.73
C LYS A 128 8.19 25.17 12.18
N ALA A 129 7.29 25.77 12.95
CA ALA A 129 5.95 26.10 12.51
C ALA A 129 5.90 27.24 11.49
N SER A 130 6.93 28.10 11.43
CA SER A 130 7.04 29.14 10.40
C SER A 130 7.21 28.53 9.01
N GLU A 131 8.10 27.54 8.86
CA GLU A 131 8.28 26.79 7.61
C GLU A 131 6.99 26.05 7.22
N MET A 132 6.32 25.41 8.18
CA MET A 132 5.03 24.75 7.92
C MET A 132 3.93 25.75 7.53
N THR A 133 3.93 26.94 8.12
CA THR A 133 3.00 28.01 7.73
C THR A 133 3.27 28.48 6.31
N GLN A 134 4.54 28.59 5.92
CA GLN A 134 4.91 28.85 4.52
C GLN A 134 4.44 27.72 3.60
N ILE A 135 4.75 26.46 3.92
CA ILE A 135 4.28 25.30 3.15
C ILE A 135 2.76 25.35 2.96
N ARG A 136 2.00 25.67 4.01
CA ARG A 136 0.54 25.80 3.93
C ARG A 136 0.10 26.93 3.03
N ALA A 137 0.70 28.11 3.17
CA ALA A 137 0.40 29.24 2.29
C ALA A 137 0.65 28.85 0.84
N LEU A 138 1.77 28.18 0.54
CA LEU A 138 2.09 27.68 -0.80
C LEU A 138 1.04 26.66 -1.28
N MET A 139 0.64 25.71 -0.45
CA MET A 139 -0.34 24.67 -0.81
C MET A 139 -1.75 25.23 -0.98
N ALA A 140 -2.17 26.18 -0.15
CA ALA A 140 -3.46 26.87 -0.26
C ALA A 140 -3.54 27.74 -1.52
N VAL A 141 -2.44 28.39 -1.85
CA VAL A 141 -2.25 29.12 -3.11
C VAL A 141 -2.36 28.15 -4.30
N LEU A 142 -1.66 27.01 -4.28
CA LEU A 142 -1.75 25.98 -5.32
C LEU A 142 -3.16 25.38 -5.46
N ALA A 143 -3.91 25.36 -4.38
CA ALA A 143 -5.27 24.86 -4.34
C ALA A 143 -6.32 25.81 -4.92
N GLY A 144 -5.97 27.07 -5.21
CA GLY A 144 -6.96 28.11 -5.51
C GLY A 144 -7.99 28.32 -4.39
N SER A 145 -7.68 27.84 -3.17
CA SER A 145 -8.62 27.75 -2.03
C SER A 145 -8.46 28.89 -1.02
N HIS A 146 -7.72 29.94 -1.41
CA HIS A 146 -7.23 30.98 -0.50
C HIS A 146 -8.33 31.73 0.26
N GLU A 147 -9.54 31.81 -0.30
CA GLU A 147 -10.64 32.58 0.32
C GLU A 147 -11.60 31.74 1.16
N LYS A 148 -11.71 30.42 0.95
CA LYS A 148 -12.69 29.58 1.69
C LYS A 148 -12.10 28.86 2.89
N ALA A 149 -10.79 28.59 2.88
CA ALA A 149 -10.13 27.82 3.93
C ALA A 149 -9.86 28.61 5.22
N ALA A 150 -9.90 29.95 5.19
CA ALA A 150 -9.64 30.78 6.37
C ALA A 150 -10.79 30.68 7.40
N ASP A 151 -12.03 30.54 6.92
CA ASP A 151 -13.23 30.62 7.76
C ASP A 151 -13.79 29.26 8.19
N ASP A 152 -13.32 28.14 7.62
CA ASP A 152 -13.80 26.81 8.00
C ASP A 152 -13.05 26.28 9.25
N PRO A 153 -13.73 26.08 10.39
CA PRO A 153 -13.13 25.57 11.62
C PRO A 153 -12.47 24.20 11.45
N GLN A 154 -12.93 23.36 10.51
CA GLN A 154 -12.30 22.07 10.24
C GLN A 154 -10.91 22.23 9.62
N THR A 155 -10.71 23.24 8.77
CA THR A 155 -9.38 23.58 8.24
C THR A 155 -8.43 24.15 9.30
N GLN A 156 -8.98 24.71 10.38
CA GLN A 156 -8.20 25.21 11.52
C GLN A 156 -7.80 24.11 12.51
N SER A 157 -8.44 22.93 12.44
CA SER A 157 -8.03 21.78 13.26
C SER A 157 -6.54 21.50 13.10
N SER A 158 -5.83 21.39 14.22
CA SER A 158 -4.41 21.03 14.24
C SER A 158 -4.19 19.56 13.84
N THR A 159 -5.25 18.76 13.83
CA THR A 159 -5.21 17.32 13.57
C THR A 159 -6.12 16.95 12.40
N PHE A 160 -5.62 16.08 11.52
CA PHE A 160 -6.39 15.48 10.42
C PHE A 160 -5.98 14.02 10.23
N LYS A 161 -6.82 13.22 9.57
CA LYS A 161 -6.50 11.84 9.22
C LYS A 161 -5.93 11.75 7.81
N ALA A 162 -4.93 10.89 7.64
CA ALA A 162 -4.34 10.61 6.35
C ALA A 162 -4.10 9.11 6.17
N ARG A 163 -4.18 8.63 4.93
CA ARG A 163 -3.67 7.32 4.55
C ARG A 163 -2.26 7.49 3.98
N LEU A 164 -1.31 6.78 4.58
CA LEU A 164 0.09 6.76 4.19
C LEU A 164 0.41 5.35 3.68
N ALA A 165 0.97 5.27 2.48
CA ALA A 165 1.42 4.02 1.90
C ALA A 165 2.85 4.16 1.39
N VAL A 166 3.71 3.21 1.77
CA VAL A 166 5.09 3.06 1.33
C VAL A 166 5.22 1.69 0.67
N ARG A 167 5.83 1.67 -0.52
CA ARG A 167 6.01 0.48 -1.34
C ARG A 167 7.45 0.41 -1.78
N TRP A 168 8.18 -0.57 -1.27
CA TRP A 168 9.55 -0.83 -1.68
C TRP A 168 9.59 -1.61 -2.99
N ASP A 169 10.70 -1.44 -3.71
CA ASP A 169 10.93 -2.04 -5.02
C ASP A 169 9.79 -1.69 -6.01
N LEU A 170 9.29 -0.45 -5.95
CA LEU A 170 8.22 0.09 -6.78
C LEU A 170 8.53 1.55 -7.17
N PRO A 171 8.47 1.94 -8.46
CA PRO A 171 8.01 1.14 -9.61
C PRO A 171 9.01 0.06 -10.08
N GLU A 172 10.25 0.14 -9.63
CA GLU A 172 11.36 -0.74 -10.04
C GLU A 172 12.13 -1.26 -8.84
N ILE A 173 12.87 -2.36 -9.02
CA ILE A 173 13.73 -2.91 -7.95
C ILE A 173 14.77 -1.86 -7.54
N GLY A 174 14.95 -1.67 -6.23
CA GLY A 174 15.85 -0.66 -5.65
C GLY A 174 15.24 0.75 -5.53
N SER A 175 13.99 0.95 -5.94
CA SER A 175 13.25 2.20 -5.75
C SER A 175 12.21 2.11 -4.63
N THR A 176 11.75 3.25 -4.13
CA THR A 176 10.63 3.31 -3.19
C THR A 176 9.60 4.34 -3.62
N SER A 177 8.34 3.96 -3.51
CA SER A 177 7.20 4.85 -3.73
C SER A 177 6.50 5.13 -2.41
N HIS A 178 6.05 6.37 -2.24
CA HIS A 178 5.38 6.86 -1.05
C HIS A 178 4.17 7.70 -1.46
N ILE A 179 3.02 7.43 -0.87
CA ILE A 179 1.79 8.18 -1.06
C ILE A 179 1.29 8.64 0.32
N VAL A 180 0.95 9.92 0.40
CA VAL A 180 0.16 10.50 1.49
C VAL A 180 -1.11 11.04 0.87
N ALA A 181 -2.28 10.66 1.38
CA ALA A 181 -3.52 11.36 1.03
C ALA A 181 -4.35 11.66 2.28
N PRO A 182 -4.92 12.87 2.40
CA PRO A 182 -5.88 13.15 3.45
C PRO A 182 -7.12 12.26 3.29
N LEU A 183 -7.81 11.99 4.40
CA LEU A 183 -9.07 11.26 4.42
C LEU A 183 -10.24 12.21 4.60
N ASP A 184 -11.31 12.01 3.84
CA ASP A 184 -12.59 12.66 4.09
C ASP A 184 -13.08 12.31 5.52
N PRO A 185 -13.42 13.30 6.36
CA PRO A 185 -13.73 13.05 7.77
C PRO A 185 -15.00 12.20 7.99
N ILE A 186 -15.86 12.07 6.99
CA ILE A 186 -17.14 11.34 7.08
C ILE A 186 -16.98 9.92 6.53
N SER A 187 -16.52 9.78 5.29
CA SER A 187 -16.40 8.49 4.59
C SER A 187 -15.11 7.74 4.89
N LEU A 188 -14.11 8.42 5.48
CA LEU A 188 -12.74 7.93 5.68
C LEU A 188 -12.07 7.44 4.40
N GLN A 189 -12.58 7.87 3.24
CA GLN A 189 -11.98 7.55 1.96
C GLN A 189 -10.85 8.53 1.66
N PRO A 190 -9.76 8.07 1.02
CA PRO A 190 -8.70 8.97 0.60
C PRO A 190 -9.18 9.95 -0.47
N VAL A 191 -8.81 11.21 -0.33
CA VAL A 191 -9.22 12.30 -1.23
C VAL A 191 -8.01 13.03 -1.78
N SER A 192 -8.13 13.61 -2.97
CA SER A 192 -7.04 14.38 -3.58
C SER A 192 -6.69 15.64 -2.77
N GLU A 193 -7.65 16.16 -2.03
CA GLU A 193 -7.56 17.41 -1.31
C GLU A 193 -8.52 17.46 -0.13
N LEU A 194 -8.03 17.96 1.01
CA LEU A 194 -8.83 18.31 2.18
C LEU A 194 -8.30 19.63 2.75
N GLY A 195 -8.96 20.73 2.41
CA GLY A 195 -8.50 22.07 2.73
C GLY A 195 -7.11 22.33 2.15
N MET A 196 -6.12 22.57 3.01
CA MET A 196 -4.72 22.79 2.60
C MET A 196 -3.93 21.50 2.37
N HIS A 197 -4.48 20.34 2.71
CA HIS A 197 -3.82 19.06 2.57
C HIS A 197 -4.09 18.49 1.19
N LYS A 198 -3.05 18.07 0.47
CA LYS A 198 -3.17 17.45 -0.84
C LYS A 198 -2.64 16.03 -0.78
N ALA A 199 -3.14 15.20 -1.68
CA ALA A 199 -2.50 13.94 -1.97
C ALA A 199 -1.13 14.19 -2.62
N ILE A 200 -0.08 13.65 -2.01
CA ILE A 200 1.29 13.75 -2.46
C ILE A 200 1.78 12.35 -2.79
N LEU A 201 2.34 12.24 -3.97
CA LEU A 201 3.05 11.06 -4.44
C LEU A 201 4.54 11.38 -4.50
N SER A 202 5.38 10.50 -3.95
CA SER A 202 6.84 10.61 -4.02
C SER A 202 7.44 9.30 -4.53
N VAL A 203 8.44 9.40 -5.38
CA VAL A 203 9.22 8.25 -5.90
C VAL A 203 10.70 8.55 -5.68
N PHE A 204 11.40 7.60 -5.08
CA PHE A 204 12.81 7.65 -4.78
C PHE A 204 13.52 6.62 -5.65
N GLN A 205 14.41 7.05 -6.52
CA GLN A 205 15.14 6.18 -7.45
C GLN A 205 16.64 6.41 -7.31
N GLN A 206 17.41 5.32 -7.26
CA GLN A 206 18.86 5.44 -7.28
C GLN A 206 19.31 6.07 -8.61
N HIS A 207 20.25 7.01 -8.58
CA HIS A 207 20.82 7.56 -9.80
C HIS A 207 21.53 6.43 -10.58
N PRO A 208 21.34 6.32 -11.92
CA PRO A 208 21.85 5.18 -12.69
C PRO A 208 23.38 5.08 -12.71
N THR A 209 24.09 6.21 -12.57
CA THR A 209 25.55 6.27 -12.64
C THR A 209 26.22 6.71 -11.34
N GLU A 210 25.48 7.28 -10.39
CA GLU A 210 26.05 7.89 -9.17
C GLU A 210 25.44 7.24 -7.93
N ALA A 211 26.18 6.32 -7.30
CA ALA A 211 25.68 5.53 -6.16
C ALA A 211 25.34 6.37 -4.92
N ASN A 212 25.88 7.58 -4.80
CA ASN A 212 25.62 8.53 -3.71
C ASN A 212 24.52 9.57 -4.04
N LYS A 213 23.79 9.38 -5.14
CA LYS A 213 22.69 10.26 -5.52
C LYS A 213 21.38 9.52 -5.67
N VAL A 214 20.34 10.05 -5.06
CA VAL A 214 18.96 9.57 -5.19
C VAL A 214 18.14 10.64 -5.91
N ARG A 215 17.51 10.26 -7.03
CA ARG A 215 16.52 11.09 -7.69
C ARG A 215 15.21 11.01 -6.92
N VAL A 216 14.70 12.16 -6.49
CA VAL A 216 13.40 12.29 -5.84
C VAL A 216 12.44 12.92 -6.82
N SER A 217 11.33 12.25 -7.11
CA SER A 217 10.23 12.78 -7.92
C SER A 217 9.00 12.94 -7.04
N LYS A 218 8.50 14.15 -6.87
CA LYS A 218 7.27 14.44 -6.12
C LYS A 218 6.20 14.93 -7.06
N ALA A 219 5.01 14.36 -6.97
CA ALA A 219 3.84 14.76 -7.71
C ALA A 219 2.69 15.14 -6.76
N ILE A 220 2.00 16.23 -7.09
CA ILE A 220 0.79 16.69 -6.39
C ILE A 220 -0.35 16.81 -7.39
N VAL A 221 -1.56 16.43 -6.97
CA VAL A 221 -2.77 16.58 -7.76
C VAL A 221 -3.42 17.91 -7.42
N VAL A 222 -3.70 18.72 -8.44
CA VAL A 222 -4.29 20.05 -8.32
C VAL A 222 -5.52 20.13 -9.22
N SER A 223 -6.61 20.67 -8.68
CA SER A 223 -7.83 20.95 -9.43
C SER A 223 -7.65 22.19 -10.31
N GLY A 224 -8.14 22.13 -11.55
CA GLY A 224 -8.04 23.20 -12.53
C GLY A 224 -6.70 23.28 -13.25
N THR A 225 -6.46 24.39 -13.94
CA THR A 225 -5.21 24.70 -14.62
C THR A 225 -4.21 25.31 -13.66
N VAL A 226 -2.95 24.87 -13.71
CA VAL A 226 -1.91 25.45 -12.86
C VAL A 226 -1.40 26.75 -13.49
N PRO A 227 -1.55 27.90 -12.81
CA PRO A 227 -1.05 29.15 -13.35
C PRO A 227 0.49 29.17 -13.35
N PRO A 228 1.16 29.89 -14.26
CA PRO A 228 2.63 29.89 -14.33
C PRO A 228 3.33 30.26 -13.01
N TRP A 229 2.75 31.19 -12.23
CA TRP A 229 3.31 31.62 -10.95
C TRP A 229 3.33 30.49 -9.89
N ALA A 230 2.48 29.46 -10.02
CA ALA A 230 2.44 28.34 -9.08
C ALA A 230 3.71 27.49 -9.13
N GLY A 231 4.44 27.54 -10.26
CA GLY A 231 5.72 26.86 -10.41
C GLY A 231 6.75 27.30 -9.37
N SER A 232 6.91 28.61 -9.18
CA SER A 232 7.89 29.13 -8.21
C SER A 232 7.53 28.74 -6.77
N GLN A 233 6.24 28.73 -6.43
CA GLN A 233 5.76 28.31 -5.11
C GLN A 233 5.96 26.81 -4.87
N PHE A 234 5.63 25.97 -5.85
CA PHE A 234 5.87 24.54 -5.74
C PHE A 234 7.37 24.21 -5.70
N ARG A 235 8.22 24.99 -6.38
CA ARG A 235 9.68 24.87 -6.24
C ARG A 235 10.14 25.14 -4.81
N LYS A 236 9.69 26.23 -4.18
CA LYS A 236 10.03 26.53 -2.78
C LYS A 236 9.65 25.38 -1.85
N LEU A 237 8.46 24.82 -2.02
CA LEU A 237 8.02 23.64 -1.28
C LEU A 237 8.98 22.46 -1.45
N LEU A 238 9.44 22.19 -2.67
CA LEU A 238 10.35 21.09 -2.96
C LEU A 238 11.76 21.31 -2.40
N MET A 239 12.21 22.56 -2.30
CA MET A 239 13.48 22.89 -1.63
C MET A 239 13.43 22.60 -0.14
N ILE A 240 12.35 23.02 0.55
CA ILE A 240 12.15 22.69 1.97
C ILE A 240 12.11 21.17 2.17
N GLU A 241 11.40 20.45 1.31
CA GLU A 241 11.34 18.99 1.35
C GLU A 241 12.69 18.32 1.05
N ARG A 242 13.53 18.89 0.17
CA ARG A 242 14.89 18.40 -0.09
C ARG A 242 15.75 18.50 1.16
N GLU A 243 15.75 19.65 1.83
CA GLU A 243 16.52 19.86 3.07
C GLU A 243 16.06 18.91 4.18
N ARG A 244 14.74 18.74 4.33
CA ARG A 244 14.16 17.77 5.26
C ARG A 244 14.62 16.33 4.95
N LEU A 245 14.58 15.92 3.69
CA LEU A 245 15.04 14.59 3.29
C LEU A 245 16.54 14.39 3.54
N LEU A 246 17.37 15.42 3.36
CA LEU A 246 18.79 15.35 3.73
C LEU A 246 18.97 15.12 5.23
N LYS A 247 18.23 15.85 6.06
CA LYS A 247 18.24 15.64 7.53
C LYS A 247 17.83 14.22 7.88
N ILE A 248 16.72 13.72 7.34
CA ILE A 248 16.25 12.34 7.57
C ILE A 248 17.31 11.34 7.13
N ALA A 249 17.85 11.49 5.92
CA ALA A 249 18.86 10.58 5.38
C ALA A 249 20.17 10.58 6.20
N SER A 250 20.46 11.65 6.94
CA SER A 250 21.60 11.71 7.86
C SER A 250 21.40 10.97 9.18
N LEU A 251 20.18 10.51 9.48
CA LEU A 251 19.89 9.81 10.74
C LEU A 251 20.57 8.43 10.76
N PRO A 252 21.26 8.04 11.85
CA PRO A 252 22.07 6.82 11.88
C PRO A 252 21.30 5.53 11.58
N PHE A 253 20.03 5.45 11.96
CA PHE A 253 19.21 4.24 11.77
C PHE A 253 18.74 4.04 10.33
N MET A 254 18.85 5.04 9.45
CA MET A 254 18.33 4.94 8.07
C MET A 254 18.95 3.79 7.28
N HIS A 255 20.23 3.49 7.53
CA HIS A 255 20.93 2.38 6.88
C HIS A 255 20.41 1.00 7.30
N ASN A 256 19.80 0.89 8.49
CA ASN A 256 19.34 -0.37 9.06
C ASN A 256 17.85 -0.65 8.83
N LEU A 257 17.09 0.34 8.33
CA LEU A 257 15.65 0.23 8.09
C LEU A 257 15.23 -1.03 7.33
N ARG A 258 15.99 -1.45 6.30
CA ARG A 258 15.65 -2.65 5.55
C ARG A 258 15.81 -3.91 6.38
N THR A 259 16.86 -3.97 7.19
CA THR A 259 17.16 -5.11 8.05
C THR A 259 16.13 -5.19 9.17
N GLU A 260 15.91 -4.09 9.87
CA GLU A 260 14.87 -3.99 10.91
C GLU A 260 13.48 -4.34 10.36
N GLY A 261 13.20 -3.96 9.11
CA GLY A 261 11.92 -4.29 8.49
C GLY A 261 11.69 -5.74 8.15
N LYS A 262 12.75 -6.51 7.87
CA LYS A 262 12.65 -7.96 7.70
C LYS A 262 12.28 -8.65 9.00
N ASP A 263 12.71 -8.08 10.13
CA ASP A 263 12.45 -8.66 11.45
C ASP A 263 11.10 -8.20 12.02
N PHE A 264 10.54 -7.10 11.53
CA PHE A 264 9.25 -6.58 12.01
C PHE A 264 8.07 -7.51 11.72
N TYR A 265 8.11 -8.20 10.57
CA TYR A 265 7.06 -9.12 10.14
C TYR A 265 7.60 -10.55 10.01
N LEU A 266 6.72 -11.51 10.28
CA LEU A 266 6.97 -12.93 10.10
C LEU A 266 6.06 -13.46 9.00
N VAL A 267 6.61 -14.24 8.08
CA VAL A 267 5.83 -15.01 7.11
C VAL A 267 5.48 -16.35 7.74
N VAL A 268 4.19 -16.64 7.83
CA VAL A 268 3.67 -17.96 8.19
C VAL A 268 3.18 -18.68 6.95
N SER A 269 3.56 -19.95 6.78
CA SER A 269 3.11 -20.79 5.66
C SER A 269 2.36 -22.01 6.16
N LEU A 270 1.29 -22.36 5.46
CA LEU A 270 0.55 -23.59 5.72
C LEU A 270 1.05 -24.72 4.82
N LYS A 271 1.37 -25.86 5.42
CA LYS A 271 1.82 -27.08 4.74
C LYS A 271 0.95 -28.28 5.12
N CYS A 272 1.12 -29.39 4.41
CA CYS A 272 0.51 -30.70 4.72
C CYS A 272 -1.03 -30.73 4.68
N CYS A 273 -1.65 -29.91 3.82
CA CYS A 273 -3.11 -29.89 3.60
C CYS A 273 -3.56 -30.91 2.53
N VAL A 274 -3.11 -32.16 2.64
CA VAL A 274 -3.35 -33.19 1.61
C VAL A 274 -4.80 -33.70 1.56
N ARG A 275 -5.57 -33.51 2.63
CA ARG A 275 -6.97 -33.97 2.74
C ARG A 275 -7.94 -32.79 2.88
N GLY A 276 -7.60 -31.69 2.23
CA GLY A 276 -8.40 -30.46 2.22
C GLY A 276 -7.93 -29.39 3.22
N PRO A 277 -8.64 -28.26 3.26
CA PRO A 277 -8.26 -27.09 4.06
C PRO A 277 -8.32 -27.40 5.57
N PRO A 278 -7.59 -26.63 6.38
CA PRO A 278 -7.61 -26.78 7.83
C PRO A 278 -9.02 -26.50 8.41
N LEU A 279 -9.35 -27.19 9.51
CA LEU A 279 -10.61 -27.00 10.23
C LEU A 279 -10.63 -25.69 11.00
N LEU A 280 -11.82 -25.13 11.23
CA LEU A 280 -12.01 -24.00 12.14
C LEU A 280 -12.61 -24.47 13.47
N PRO A 281 -12.19 -23.85 14.59
CA PRO A 281 -12.93 -24.00 15.84
C PRO A 281 -14.35 -23.44 15.68
N CYS A 282 -15.32 -24.02 16.37
CA CYS A 282 -16.71 -23.54 16.39
C CYS A 282 -17.33 -23.69 17.78
N GLY A 283 -18.37 -22.89 18.05
CA GLY A 283 -19.10 -22.92 19.32
C GLY A 283 -20.05 -24.12 19.44
N GLU A 284 -20.51 -24.39 20.66
CA GLU A 284 -21.57 -25.36 20.91
C GLU A 284 -22.87 -24.81 20.31
N THR A 285 -23.23 -25.26 19.11
CA THR A 285 -24.48 -24.88 18.44
C THR A 285 -25.27 -26.15 18.20
N GLU A 286 -26.54 -26.16 18.61
CA GLU A 286 -27.33 -27.37 18.83
C GLU A 286 -27.79 -28.09 17.54
N GLU A 287 -27.63 -27.50 16.35
CA GLU A 287 -28.34 -27.97 15.14
C GLU A 287 -27.47 -28.20 13.88
N ALA A 288 -26.16 -28.40 14.02
CA ALA A 288 -25.35 -28.62 12.81
C ALA A 288 -25.32 -30.07 12.34
N ASP A 289 -25.50 -30.21 11.04
CA ASP A 289 -25.32 -31.43 10.27
C ASP A 289 -24.01 -32.15 10.67
N THR A 290 -24.14 -33.40 11.09
CA THR A 290 -23.07 -34.12 11.83
C THR A 290 -21.86 -34.47 10.97
N ILE A 291 -21.99 -34.41 9.64
CA ILE A 291 -20.97 -34.89 8.70
C ILE A 291 -19.74 -33.96 8.67
N SER A 292 -19.92 -32.66 8.91
CA SER A 292 -18.88 -31.64 8.72
C SER A 292 -18.15 -31.26 10.01
N ARG A 293 -18.53 -31.86 11.15
CA ARG A 293 -18.06 -31.50 12.49
C ARG A 293 -17.40 -32.67 13.22
N VAL A 294 -16.42 -32.35 14.04
CA VAL A 294 -15.78 -33.31 14.96
C VAL A 294 -15.72 -32.75 16.37
N CYS A 295 -16.09 -33.58 17.34
CA CYS A 295 -16.05 -33.27 18.77
C CYS A 295 -14.85 -33.97 19.43
N LEU A 296 -14.01 -33.23 20.15
CA LEU A 296 -12.94 -33.75 20.99
C LEU A 296 -13.30 -33.55 22.47
N GLN A 297 -13.62 -34.64 23.17
CA GLN A 297 -13.96 -34.58 24.60
C GLN A 297 -12.73 -34.23 25.46
N GLY A 298 -12.95 -33.48 26.53
CA GLY A 298 -11.90 -33.11 27.49
C GLY A 298 -10.88 -32.07 26.98
N GLN A 299 -11.19 -31.38 25.87
CA GLN A 299 -10.35 -30.31 25.32
C GLN A 299 -11.00 -28.95 25.55
N ALA A 300 -10.19 -27.90 25.64
CA ALA A 300 -10.68 -26.52 25.77
C ALA A 300 -11.50 -26.07 24.55
N ILE A 301 -11.10 -26.51 23.35
CA ILE A 301 -11.86 -26.33 22.11
C ILE A 301 -12.46 -27.68 21.72
N LYS A 302 -13.76 -27.81 21.95
CA LYS A 302 -14.48 -29.07 21.80
C LYS A 302 -14.89 -29.36 20.37
N TYR A 303 -15.40 -28.37 19.64
CA TYR A 303 -15.95 -28.56 18.30
C TYR A 303 -15.09 -27.92 17.22
N TRP A 304 -14.94 -28.65 16.12
CA TRP A 304 -14.18 -28.25 14.94
C TRP A 304 -15.01 -28.56 13.70
N GLU A 305 -15.05 -27.63 12.75
CA GLU A 305 -15.84 -27.74 11.53
C GLU A 305 -14.99 -27.54 10.26
N ARG A 306 -15.41 -28.17 9.17
CA ARG A 306 -14.84 -27.94 7.85
C ARG A 306 -15.12 -26.51 7.39
N LEU A 307 -14.18 -25.95 6.63
CA LEU A 307 -14.34 -24.67 5.97
C LEU A 307 -15.23 -24.82 4.73
N GLU A 308 -16.52 -25.08 4.91
CA GLU A 308 -17.45 -25.42 3.81
C GLU A 308 -18.12 -24.20 3.16
N ARG A 309 -17.94 -23.00 3.72
CA ARG A 309 -18.73 -21.80 3.34
C ARG A 309 -17.93 -20.50 3.29
N LEU A 310 -16.67 -20.54 2.89
CA LEU A 310 -16.15 -19.33 2.23
C LEU A 310 -16.64 -19.43 0.80
N HIS A 311 -17.66 -18.66 0.46
CA HIS A 311 -18.21 -18.55 -0.90
C HIS A 311 -17.19 -18.02 -1.93
N ASP A 312 -15.97 -17.69 -1.47
CA ASP A 312 -14.84 -17.39 -2.35
C ASP A 312 -14.21 -18.70 -2.80
N ASP A 313 -14.18 -18.92 -4.12
CA ASP A 313 -13.63 -20.10 -4.79
C ASP A 313 -12.16 -20.42 -4.45
N ASN A 314 -11.48 -19.60 -3.64
CA ASN A 314 -10.06 -19.73 -3.33
C ASN A 314 -9.78 -19.62 -1.82
N PHE A 315 -9.19 -20.68 -1.26
CA PHE A 315 -8.63 -20.65 0.09
C PHE A 315 -7.58 -19.53 0.23
N SER A 316 -7.61 -18.82 1.36
CA SER A 316 -6.59 -17.84 1.76
C SER A 316 -6.20 -18.06 3.22
N LEU A 317 -4.91 -18.27 3.48
CA LEU A 317 -4.37 -18.46 4.81
C LEU A 317 -4.60 -17.22 5.67
N CYS A 318 -4.52 -16.03 5.09
CA CYS A 318 -4.80 -14.77 5.79
C CYS A 318 -6.24 -14.78 6.34
N SER A 319 -7.23 -15.03 5.48
CA SER A 319 -8.64 -15.08 5.88
C SER A 319 -8.92 -16.19 6.90
N TYR A 320 -8.32 -17.38 6.68
CA TYR A 320 -8.43 -18.49 7.62
C TYR A 320 -7.85 -18.14 9.00
N LEU A 321 -6.64 -17.59 9.07
CA LEU A 321 -6.00 -17.24 10.33
C LEU A 321 -6.77 -16.15 11.07
N LYS A 322 -7.29 -15.12 10.37
CA LYS A 322 -8.16 -14.11 10.99
C LYS A 322 -9.36 -14.76 11.68
N LYS A 323 -10.05 -15.68 11.00
CA LYS A 323 -11.22 -16.37 11.56
C LYS A 323 -10.83 -17.32 12.71
N PHE A 324 -9.74 -18.06 12.56
CA PHE A 324 -9.19 -18.93 13.60
C PHE A 324 -8.88 -18.14 14.87
N LEU A 325 -8.06 -17.07 14.76
CA LEU A 325 -7.61 -16.25 15.86
C LEU A 325 -8.78 -15.55 16.57
N SER A 326 -9.72 -14.98 15.79
CA SER A 326 -10.93 -14.37 16.34
C SER A 326 -11.77 -15.37 17.15
N THR A 327 -11.91 -16.60 16.67
CA THR A 327 -12.72 -17.62 17.34
C THR A 327 -12.02 -18.17 18.59
N THR A 328 -10.69 -18.16 18.64
CA THR A 328 -9.92 -18.56 19.83
C THR A 328 -9.65 -17.40 20.80
N GLY A 329 -10.15 -16.20 20.51
CA GLY A 329 -9.92 -15.01 21.35
C GLY A 329 -8.47 -14.50 21.32
N LEU A 330 -7.69 -14.82 20.29
CA LEU A 330 -6.32 -14.35 20.11
C LEU A 330 -6.31 -13.12 19.21
N ALA A 331 -5.65 -12.05 19.63
CA ALA A 331 -5.62 -10.78 18.90
C ALA A 331 -4.27 -10.58 18.20
N VAL A 332 -4.22 -10.86 16.90
CA VAL A 332 -3.04 -10.57 16.04
C VAL A 332 -3.50 -10.08 14.69
N ASN A 333 -2.78 -9.08 14.17
CA ASN A 333 -3.00 -8.60 12.82
C ASN A 333 -2.37 -9.56 11.81
N VAL A 334 -3.19 -10.07 10.89
CA VAL A 334 -2.79 -10.97 9.81
C VAL A 334 -3.00 -10.28 8.47
N PHE A 335 -2.01 -10.36 7.60
CA PHE A 335 -2.02 -9.70 6.31
C PHE A 335 -1.78 -10.68 5.17
N GLY A 336 -2.53 -10.49 4.08
CA GLY A 336 -2.38 -11.27 2.83
C GLY A 336 -1.48 -10.58 1.81
N ASN A 337 -1.07 -9.35 2.07
CA ASN A 337 -0.25 -8.54 1.20
C ASN A 337 0.87 -7.86 2.00
N PHE A 338 1.88 -7.36 1.29
CA PHE A 338 3.00 -6.63 1.85
C PHE A 338 3.63 -5.79 0.75
N ASP A 339 3.86 -4.51 1.02
CA ASP A 339 4.32 -3.55 0.03
C ASP A 339 3.49 -3.63 -1.27
N GLY A 340 2.16 -3.76 -1.13
CA GLY A 340 1.20 -3.79 -2.25
C GLY A 340 1.23 -5.07 -3.09
N ARG A 341 2.04 -6.06 -2.70
CA ARG A 341 2.13 -7.36 -3.38
C ARG A 341 1.36 -8.41 -2.59
N GLU A 342 0.49 -9.16 -3.25
CA GLU A 342 -0.29 -10.22 -2.63
C GLU A 342 0.53 -11.51 -2.50
N LEU A 343 0.43 -12.18 -1.34
CA LEU A 343 1.02 -13.49 -1.12
C LEU A 343 0.22 -14.60 -1.80
N VAL A 344 0.87 -15.73 -2.06
CA VAL A 344 0.18 -16.97 -2.42
C VAL A 344 -0.79 -17.40 -1.31
N SER A 345 -1.88 -18.08 -1.70
CA SER A 345 -2.98 -18.51 -0.83
C SER A 345 -2.60 -19.24 0.47
N TYR A 346 -1.43 -19.88 0.53
CA TYR A 346 -0.97 -20.64 1.71
C TYR A 346 0.08 -19.90 2.53
N GLN A 347 0.20 -18.58 2.36
CA GLN A 347 1.07 -17.72 3.15
C GLN A 347 0.32 -16.51 3.70
N ALA A 348 0.77 -16.01 4.84
CA ALA A 348 0.31 -14.77 5.43
C ALA A 348 1.46 -14.08 6.18
N PHE A 349 1.37 -12.77 6.34
CA PHE A 349 2.23 -12.00 7.23
C PHE A 349 1.55 -11.78 8.56
N VAL A 350 2.33 -11.81 9.64
CA VAL A 350 1.93 -11.39 10.98
C VAL A 350 3.02 -10.49 11.56
N GLN A 351 2.65 -9.56 12.44
CA GLN A 351 3.66 -8.76 13.15
C GLN A 351 4.39 -9.67 14.15
N ARG A 352 5.73 -9.65 14.13
CA ARG A 352 6.54 -10.59 14.93
C ARG A 352 6.26 -10.48 16.42
N SER A 353 6.25 -9.26 16.96
CA SER A 353 6.00 -9.02 18.39
C SER A 353 4.62 -9.52 18.85
N GLN A 354 3.58 -9.29 18.03
CA GLN A 354 2.23 -9.77 18.32
C GLN A 354 2.14 -11.30 18.23
N TRP A 355 2.80 -11.89 17.23
CA TRP A 355 2.85 -13.33 17.05
C TRP A 355 3.57 -14.03 18.20
N ASP A 356 4.74 -13.52 18.59
CA ASP A 356 5.53 -14.06 19.70
C ASP A 356 4.72 -14.04 21.01
N ALA A 357 3.91 -12.99 21.23
CA ALA A 357 3.07 -12.86 22.42
C ALA A 357 1.94 -13.89 22.51
N ILE A 358 1.35 -14.31 21.38
CA ILE A 358 0.26 -15.30 21.35
C ILE A 358 0.71 -16.73 21.04
N ARG A 359 1.99 -16.92 20.69
CA ARG A 359 2.51 -18.19 20.15
C ARG A 359 2.18 -19.38 21.08
N PRO A 360 2.38 -19.30 22.42
CA PRO A 360 2.13 -20.45 23.30
C PRO A 360 0.65 -20.92 23.28
N GLU A 361 -0.28 -19.98 23.35
CA GLU A 361 -1.73 -20.24 23.31
C GLU A 361 -2.15 -20.75 21.93
N PHE A 362 -1.62 -20.15 20.87
CA PHE A 362 -1.84 -20.58 19.50
C PHE A 362 -1.38 -22.02 19.29
N GLU A 363 -0.17 -22.39 19.72
CA GLU A 363 0.37 -23.74 19.60
C GLU A 363 -0.44 -24.78 20.37
N LYS A 364 -0.99 -24.40 21.53
CA LYS A 364 -1.92 -25.25 22.29
C LYS A 364 -3.18 -25.53 21.49
N ALA A 365 -3.82 -24.50 20.94
CA ALA A 365 -5.00 -24.66 20.08
C ALA A 365 -4.68 -25.44 18.79
N TRP A 366 -3.54 -25.18 18.16
CA TRP A 366 -3.11 -25.82 16.92
C TRP A 366 -2.80 -27.32 17.09
N ARG A 367 -2.33 -27.74 18.27
CA ARG A 367 -2.18 -29.17 18.60
C ARG A 367 -3.52 -29.89 18.65
N THR A 368 -4.53 -29.28 19.29
CA THR A 368 -5.90 -29.81 19.33
C THR A 368 -6.52 -29.85 17.94
N HIS A 369 -6.28 -28.81 17.12
CA HIS A 369 -6.66 -28.78 15.70
C HIS A 369 -6.10 -29.99 14.93
N GLY A 370 -4.81 -30.30 15.08
CA GLY A 370 -4.21 -31.44 14.39
C GLY A 370 -4.84 -32.78 14.76
N ALA A 371 -5.26 -32.96 16.02
CA ALA A 371 -5.99 -34.14 16.46
C ALA A 371 -7.40 -34.19 15.85
N ALA A 372 -8.11 -33.06 15.83
CA ALA A 372 -9.44 -32.94 15.21
C ALA A 372 -9.38 -33.23 13.71
N TYR A 373 -8.40 -32.66 13.00
CA TYR A 373 -8.20 -32.85 11.58
C TYR A 373 -7.96 -34.32 11.23
N ARG A 374 -7.08 -35.02 11.98
CA ARG A 374 -6.85 -36.46 11.77
C ARG A 374 -8.08 -37.30 12.04
N ARG A 375 -8.86 -36.95 13.08
CA ARG A 375 -10.10 -37.67 13.40
C ARG A 375 -11.17 -37.49 12.32
N LEU A 376 -11.31 -36.29 11.77
CA LEU A 376 -12.34 -36.00 10.76
C LEU A 376 -11.96 -36.46 9.35
N ASN A 377 -10.71 -36.25 8.94
CA ASN A 377 -10.24 -36.58 7.58
C ASN A 377 -9.57 -37.95 7.48
N GLY A 378 -9.33 -38.63 8.59
CA GLY A 378 -8.50 -39.83 8.68
C GLY A 378 -7.01 -39.57 8.40
N GLY A 379 -6.20 -40.62 8.53
CA GLY A 379 -4.76 -40.60 8.22
C GLY A 379 -3.87 -40.04 9.34
N SER A 380 -2.55 -40.04 9.10
CA SER A 380 -1.53 -39.63 10.07
C SER A 380 -1.06 -38.18 9.91
N ALA A 381 -1.29 -37.56 8.75
CA ALA A 381 -0.88 -36.20 8.46
C ALA A 381 -1.93 -35.16 8.91
N ALA A 382 -1.46 -34.00 9.38
CA ALA A 382 -2.30 -32.84 9.70
C ALA A 382 -1.65 -31.56 9.16
N PRO A 383 -2.42 -30.49 8.96
CA PRO A 383 -1.88 -29.19 8.56
C PRO A 383 -0.82 -28.69 9.54
N LYS A 384 0.28 -28.17 9.00
CA LYS A 384 1.38 -27.61 9.78
C LYS A 384 1.56 -26.15 9.40
N LEU A 385 1.65 -25.29 10.41
CA LEU A 385 2.07 -23.91 10.21
C LEU A 385 3.59 -23.85 10.36
N VAL A 386 4.27 -23.23 9.39
CA VAL A 386 5.73 -23.07 9.37
C VAL A 386 6.06 -21.59 9.36
N GLU A 387 6.78 -21.15 10.38
CA GLU A 387 7.27 -19.79 10.54
C GLU A 387 8.52 -19.53 9.68
N GLY A 388 8.82 -18.26 9.39
CA GLY A 388 10.08 -17.85 8.76
C GLY A 388 10.23 -18.33 7.31
N SER A 389 9.11 -18.60 6.63
CA SER A 389 9.15 -19.03 5.24
C SER A 389 9.54 -17.88 4.31
N VAL A 390 10.18 -18.19 3.19
CA VAL A 390 10.39 -17.19 2.13
C VAL A 390 9.05 -16.78 1.53
N SER A 391 8.80 -15.47 1.43
CA SER A 391 7.60 -14.92 0.81
C SER A 391 7.51 -15.32 -0.66
N ARG A 392 6.36 -15.83 -1.06
CA ARG A 392 6.01 -16.10 -2.46
C ARG A 392 4.82 -15.24 -2.84
N TRP A 393 4.98 -14.50 -3.93
CA TRP A 393 4.00 -13.53 -4.40
C TRP A 393 3.12 -14.16 -5.47
N LYS A 394 1.84 -13.78 -5.51
CA LYS A 394 0.99 -14.06 -6.66
C LYS A 394 1.49 -13.29 -7.89
N PRO A 395 1.36 -13.85 -9.11
CA PRO A 395 1.58 -13.09 -10.33
C PRO A 395 0.69 -11.85 -10.33
N CYS A 396 1.28 -10.67 -10.54
CA CYS A 396 0.52 -9.42 -10.61
C CYS A 396 -0.29 -9.40 -11.92
N GLU A 397 -1.61 -9.38 -11.85
CA GLU A 397 -2.50 -9.37 -13.01
C GLU A 397 -2.28 -8.14 -13.91
N GLU A 398 -1.80 -7.01 -13.36
CA GLU A 398 -1.45 -5.82 -14.16
C GLU A 398 -0.39 -6.10 -15.24
N ASN A 399 0.45 -7.11 -15.05
CA ASN A 399 1.39 -7.54 -16.09
C ASN A 399 0.68 -8.33 -17.21
N ALA A 400 -0.42 -9.00 -16.92
CA ALA A 400 -1.15 -9.79 -17.90
C ALA A 400 -1.86 -8.90 -18.94
N GLU A 401 -2.37 -7.73 -18.53
CA GLU A 401 -2.98 -6.78 -19.45
C GLU A 401 -1.96 -6.12 -20.39
N ARG A 402 -0.75 -5.82 -19.91
CA ARG A 402 0.33 -5.25 -20.74
C ARG A 402 0.82 -6.16 -21.86
N PHE A 403 0.58 -7.47 -21.78
CA PHE A 403 0.89 -8.41 -22.87
C PHE A 403 -0.25 -8.55 -23.90
N ASN A 404 -1.43 -8.00 -23.64
CA ASN A 404 -2.58 -8.12 -24.53
C ASN A 404 -2.71 -6.98 -25.55
N ASP A 405 -2.05 -5.83 -25.36
CA ASP A 405 -2.22 -4.65 -26.22
C ASP A 405 -1.41 -4.64 -27.54
N GLY A 406 -0.94 -5.79 -28.04
CA GLY A 406 -0.38 -5.80 -29.41
C GLY A 406 0.58 -6.91 -29.82
N CYS A 407 0.76 -7.97 -29.03
CA CYS A 407 1.56 -9.11 -29.49
C CYS A 407 0.69 -10.09 -30.28
N PRO A 408 0.89 -10.30 -31.60
CA PRO A 408 0.11 -11.26 -32.41
C PRO A 408 0.23 -12.72 -31.95
N LEU A 409 1.11 -13.02 -30.98
CA LEU A 409 1.22 -14.32 -30.33
C LEU A 409 0.12 -14.57 -29.28
N SER A 410 -0.61 -13.55 -28.82
CA SER A 410 -1.73 -13.74 -27.87
C SER A 410 -2.95 -14.43 -28.50
N GLN A 411 -3.02 -14.53 -29.83
CA GLN A 411 -3.99 -15.36 -30.56
C GLN A 411 -3.65 -16.86 -30.54
N MET A 412 -2.50 -17.28 -30.03
CA MET A 412 -2.16 -18.70 -29.84
C MET A 412 -2.50 -19.24 -28.45
N ARG A 413 -3.53 -18.69 -27.78
CA ARG A 413 -4.11 -19.27 -26.55
C ARG A 413 -4.95 -20.51 -26.88
N GLY A 414 -4.31 -21.56 -27.40
CA GLY A 414 -4.93 -22.87 -27.62
C GLY A 414 -4.67 -23.87 -26.48
N ASN A 415 -3.56 -23.77 -25.75
CA ASN A 415 -3.15 -24.85 -24.84
C ASN A 415 -3.11 -24.36 -23.40
N CYS A 416 -4.18 -24.65 -22.65
CA CYS A 416 -4.19 -24.47 -21.21
C CYS A 416 -3.32 -25.57 -20.58
N VAL A 417 -2.09 -25.22 -20.21
CA VAL A 417 -1.20 -26.14 -19.50
C VAL A 417 -1.61 -26.16 -18.03
N THR A 418 -2.15 -27.29 -17.57
CA THR A 418 -2.50 -27.49 -16.17
C THR A 418 -1.40 -28.32 -15.51
N ILE A 419 -0.77 -27.79 -14.46
CA ILE A 419 0.24 -28.55 -13.70
C ILE A 419 -0.44 -29.19 -12.49
N ARG A 420 -0.45 -30.52 -12.42
CA ARG A 420 -0.95 -31.28 -11.27
C ARG A 420 0.16 -32.20 -10.76
N ASN A 421 0.48 -32.09 -9.46
CA ASN A 421 1.41 -32.99 -8.76
C ASN A 421 2.67 -33.34 -9.57
N THR A 422 3.44 -32.34 -9.98
CA THR A 422 4.69 -32.46 -10.78
C THR A 422 4.54 -32.94 -12.24
N PHE A 423 3.33 -33.18 -12.75
CA PHE A 423 3.09 -33.48 -14.16
C PHE A 423 2.49 -32.28 -14.89
N ILE A 424 2.94 -32.07 -16.13
CA ILE A 424 2.42 -31.07 -17.05
C ILE A 424 1.35 -31.78 -17.89
N GLU A 425 0.07 -31.56 -17.58
CA GLU A 425 -1.03 -31.97 -18.46
C GLU A 425 -1.19 -30.89 -19.53
N VAL A 426 -0.77 -31.22 -20.75
CA VAL A 426 -1.13 -30.44 -21.94
C VAL A 426 -2.52 -30.90 -22.33
N VAL A 427 -3.54 -30.09 -22.03
CA VAL A 427 -4.89 -30.36 -22.50
C VAL A 427 -4.94 -29.95 -23.97
N ASP A 428 -4.99 -30.94 -24.86
CA ASP A 428 -5.21 -30.70 -26.28
C ASP A 428 -6.61 -30.11 -26.48
N CYS A 429 -6.68 -28.91 -27.03
CA CYS A 429 -7.95 -28.25 -27.31
C CYS A 429 -8.65 -28.97 -28.48
N PRO A 430 -9.88 -29.48 -28.31
CA PRO A 430 -10.55 -30.33 -29.31
C PRO A 430 -10.93 -29.59 -30.61
N GLU A 431 -10.64 -28.30 -30.75
CA GLU A 431 -10.99 -27.49 -31.92
C GLU A 431 -9.81 -27.19 -32.86
N SER A 432 -8.66 -27.88 -32.74
CA SER A 432 -7.60 -27.73 -33.75
C SER A 432 -8.04 -28.36 -35.09
N PRO A 433 -8.10 -27.61 -36.20
CA PRO A 433 -8.37 -28.18 -37.51
C PRO A 433 -7.24 -29.15 -37.88
N VAL A 434 -7.66 -30.38 -38.18
CA VAL A 434 -6.90 -31.56 -38.57
C VAL A 434 -5.66 -31.23 -39.40
N GLY A 435 -4.46 -31.65 -38.94
CA GLY A 435 -3.36 -31.93 -39.87
C GLY A 435 -1.91 -31.62 -39.45
N TRP A 436 -1.47 -31.78 -38.20
CA TRP A 436 -0.03 -31.72 -37.89
C TRP A 436 0.38 -32.85 -36.93
N LYS A 437 0.82 -33.99 -37.48
CA LYS A 437 1.52 -35.03 -36.72
C LYS A 437 2.97 -34.58 -36.48
N ARG A 438 3.34 -34.28 -35.24
CA ARG A 438 4.74 -34.27 -34.80
C ARG A 438 5.02 -35.53 -34.00
N THR A 439 5.87 -36.39 -34.54
CA THR A 439 6.49 -37.49 -33.80
C THR A 439 7.72 -36.93 -33.10
N LEU A 440 7.72 -36.90 -31.76
CA LEU A 440 8.95 -36.75 -30.98
C LEU A 440 9.28 -38.13 -30.42
N SER A 441 10.35 -38.73 -30.92
CA SER A 441 11.01 -39.89 -30.32
C SER A 441 12.04 -39.40 -29.30
N PHE A 442 12.01 -39.99 -28.10
CA PHE A 442 13.06 -39.85 -27.08
C PHE A 442 14.34 -40.57 -27.49
#